data_AF-A0A3N5GH20-F1
#
_entry.id   AF-A0A3N5GH20-F1
#
_cell.length_a   1.000
_cell.length_b   1.000
_cell.length_c   1.000
_cell.angle_alpha   90.00
_cell.angle_beta   90.00
_cell.angle_gamma   90.00
#
_symmetry.space_group_name_H-M   'P 1'
#
loop_
_entity.id
_entity.type
_entity.pdbx_description
1 polymer ?
#
loop_
_entity_poly.entity_id
_entity_poly.type
_entity_poly.pdbx_seq_one_letter_code
_entity_poly.pdbx_strand_id
1 'polypeptide(L)'
;MKYLPLLWANLNRKRLRTSLTLASIVIAFLLFGMLRALQTALTGSADLAGVDRLITMHKVSFIQSLPLSYLNRIRGVEGVRAAGSSSWFGGIYQEDRNQLAVFATEPENFFELYTEYDLPADQREAWFADRASAIVGFGLAEKFGWKVGQIIPVRSNIFTKKDGGNVW
;
A
#
# COMPACT_ATOMS: atom_id res chain seq x y z
N MET A 1 -8.86 47.28 26.60
CA MET A 1 -8.54 47.29 25.15
C MET A 1 -9.06 48.58 24.48
N LYS A 2 -8.41 49.73 24.72
CA LYS A 2 -8.95 51.07 24.35
C LYS A 2 -8.88 51.41 22.85
N TYR A 3 -8.07 50.69 22.06
CA TYR A 3 -7.76 51.02 20.66
C TYR A 3 -8.36 50.06 19.61
N LEU A 4 -8.99 48.96 20.02
CA LEU A 4 -9.68 48.02 19.13
C LEU A 4 -10.79 48.66 18.28
N PRO A 5 -11.64 49.57 18.81
CA PRO A 5 -12.66 50.24 18.01
C PRO A 5 -12.08 51.13 16.91
N LEU A 6 -10.94 51.77 17.19
CA LEU A 6 -10.24 52.63 16.23
C LEU A 6 -9.61 51.81 15.09
N LEU A 7 -9.07 50.63 15.39
CA LEU A 7 -8.57 49.68 14.39
C LEU A 7 -9.68 49.19 13.46
N TRP A 8 -10.83 48.79 14.02
CA TRP A 8 -12.00 48.35 13.24
C TRP A 8 -12.57 49.46 12.35
N ALA A 9 -12.66 50.69 12.86
CA ALA A 9 -13.09 51.84 12.08
C ALA A 9 -12.13 52.13 10.90
N ASN A 10 -10.81 51.96 11.10
CA ASN A 10 -9.80 52.17 10.07
C ASN A 10 -9.84 51.08 8.98
N LEU A 11 -10.02 49.82 9.36
CA LEU A 11 -10.16 48.68 8.45
C LEU A 11 -11.42 48.77 7.57
N ASN A 12 -12.54 49.26 8.13
CA ASN A 12 -13.80 49.46 7.41
C ASN A 12 -13.83 50.68 6.48
N ARG A 13 -12.86 51.60 6.61
CA ARG A 13 -12.76 52.80 5.76
C ARG A 13 -12.42 52.47 4.30
N LYS A 14 -11.70 51.36 4.06
CA LYS A 14 -11.30 50.90 2.72
C LYS A 14 -11.57 49.40 2.56
N ARG A 15 -12.86 49.03 2.60
CA ARG A 15 -13.36 47.64 2.60
C ARG A 15 -12.72 46.75 1.53
N LEU A 16 -12.59 47.24 0.29
CA LEU A 16 -12.01 46.50 -0.83
C LEU A 16 -10.52 46.16 -0.61
N ARG A 17 -9.74 47.14 -0.12
CA ARG A 17 -8.31 46.93 0.13
C ARG A 17 -8.13 45.93 1.27
N THR A 18 -8.85 46.13 2.36
CA THR A 18 -8.79 45.24 3.54
C THR A 18 -9.20 43.81 3.20
N SER A 19 -10.26 43.62 2.39
CA SER A 19 -10.72 42.29 1.99
C SER A 19 -9.73 41.61 1.05
N LEU A 20 -9.14 42.31 0.08
CA LEU A 20 -8.11 41.75 -0.80
C LEU A 20 -6.85 41.34 -0.04
N THR A 21 -6.39 42.15 0.92
CA THR A 21 -5.24 41.79 1.76
C THR A 21 -5.53 40.59 2.67
N LEU A 22 -6.73 40.53 3.26
CA LEU A 22 -7.14 39.40 4.09
C LEU A 22 -7.29 38.13 3.26
N ALA A 23 -7.90 38.23 2.07
CA ALA A 23 -8.05 37.10 1.15
C ALA A 23 -6.70 36.55 0.70
N SER A 24 -5.72 37.41 0.43
CA SER A 24 -4.35 36.97 0.08
C SER A 24 -3.72 36.14 1.20
N ILE A 25 -3.84 36.62 2.45
CA ILE A 25 -3.34 35.89 3.64
C ILE A 25 -4.09 34.55 3.79
N VAL A 26 -5.41 34.56 3.69
CA VAL A 26 -6.25 33.35 3.79
C VAL A 26 -5.85 32.32 2.73
N ILE A 27 -5.69 32.75 1.47
CA ILE A 27 -5.28 31.87 0.36
C ILE A 27 -3.89 31.27 0.62
N ALA A 28 -2.94 32.07 1.12
CA ALA A 28 -1.60 31.56 1.45
C ALA A 28 -1.66 30.46 2.51
N PHE A 29 -2.43 30.65 3.59
CA PHE A 29 -2.63 29.62 4.61
C PHE A 29 -3.41 28.41 4.11
N LEU A 30 -4.42 28.62 3.24
CA LEU A 30 -5.19 27.54 2.61
C LEU A 30 -4.30 26.65 1.74
N LEU A 31 -3.48 27.26 0.89
CA LEU A 31 -2.53 26.55 0.03
C LEU A 31 -1.50 25.79 0.87
N PHE A 32 -0.96 26.41 1.93
CA PHE A 32 -0.03 25.74 2.82
C PHE A 32 -0.68 24.56 3.56
N GLY A 33 -1.88 24.75 4.11
CA GLY A 33 -2.64 23.71 4.79
C GLY A 33 -2.98 22.55 3.84
N MET A 34 -3.36 22.86 2.60
CA MET A 34 -3.66 21.84 1.60
C MET A 34 -2.40 21.06 1.19
N LEU A 35 -1.28 21.74 0.99
CA LEU A 35 -0.01 21.09 0.69
C LEU A 35 0.44 20.17 1.83
N ARG A 36 0.24 20.59 3.09
CA ARG A 36 0.54 19.77 4.26
C ARG A 36 -0.38 18.57 4.37
N ALA A 37 -1.68 18.74 4.18
CA ALA A 37 -2.63 17.63 4.17
C ALA A 37 -2.31 16.63 3.06
N LEU A 38 -1.96 17.11 1.86
CA LEU A 38 -1.53 16.25 0.77
C LEU A 38 -0.22 15.52 1.10
N GLN A 39 0.77 16.22 1.66
CA GLN A 39 2.02 15.62 2.11
C GLN A 39 1.74 14.50 3.13
N THR A 40 0.95 14.77 4.17
CA THR A 40 0.60 13.79 5.20
C THR A 40 -0.24 12.64 4.63
N ALA A 41 -1.13 12.87 3.67
CA ALA A 41 -1.87 11.78 3.03
C ALA A 41 -0.95 10.85 2.23
N LEU A 42 0.11 11.40 1.62
CA LEU A 42 1.09 10.63 0.85
C LEU A 42 2.15 9.95 1.73
N THR A 43 2.53 10.55 2.87
CA THR A 43 3.58 10.02 3.76
C THR A 43 3.04 9.25 4.97
N GLY A 44 1.85 9.59 5.46
CA GLY A 44 1.25 8.99 6.67
C GLY A 44 0.92 7.51 6.52
N SER A 45 0.74 7.03 5.28
CA SER A 45 0.64 5.60 4.98
C SER A 45 1.95 4.84 5.26
N ALA A 46 3.10 5.52 5.22
CA ALA A 46 4.41 4.92 5.55
C ALA A 46 4.66 4.85 7.07
N ASP A 47 4.18 5.83 7.84
CA ASP A 47 4.35 5.84 9.31
C ASP A 47 3.47 4.81 10.03
N LEU A 48 2.30 4.48 9.46
CA LEU A 48 1.38 3.47 10.04
C LEU A 48 1.73 2.03 9.64
N ALA A 49 2.49 1.82 8.56
CA ALA A 49 2.80 0.50 8.02
C ALA A 49 4.32 0.25 7.98
N GLY A 50 4.88 -0.19 9.11
CA GLY A 50 6.16 -0.91 9.07
C GLY A 50 7.38 -0.16 9.58
N VAL A 51 7.28 0.58 10.69
CA VAL A 51 8.46 1.05 11.45
C VAL A 51 9.41 -0.12 11.76
N ASP A 52 8.86 -1.34 11.92
CA ASP A 52 9.60 -2.54 12.28
C ASP A 52 9.88 -3.51 11.10
N ARG A 53 9.56 -3.14 9.85
CA ARG A 53 9.67 -4.06 8.69
C ARG A 53 10.54 -3.49 7.57
N LEU A 54 11.63 -4.20 7.27
CA LEU A 54 12.54 -3.84 6.18
C LEU A 54 12.26 -4.70 4.94
N ILE A 55 12.07 -4.05 3.79
CA ILE A 55 11.94 -4.73 2.49
C ILE A 55 13.29 -4.73 1.79
N THR A 56 13.80 -5.92 1.45
CA THR A 56 15.02 -6.08 0.64
C THR A 56 14.63 -6.51 -0.77
N MET A 57 15.14 -5.80 -1.77
CA MET A 57 14.89 -6.12 -3.19
C MET A 57 16.19 -6.11 -3.99
N HIS A 58 16.16 -6.73 -5.16
CA HIS A 58 17.28 -6.67 -6.09
C HIS A 58 17.49 -5.23 -6.58
N LYS A 59 18.76 -4.79 -6.64
CA LYS A 59 19.15 -3.39 -6.96
C LYS A 59 18.56 -2.87 -8.28
N VAL A 60 18.41 -3.75 -9.27
CA VAL A 60 17.93 -3.38 -10.61
C VAL A 60 16.40 -3.30 -10.68
N SER A 61 15.70 -4.27 -10.10
CA SER A 61 14.24 -4.39 -10.17
C SER A 61 13.73 -5.47 -9.22
N PHE A 62 12.57 -5.27 -8.61
CA PHE A 62 11.88 -6.26 -7.79
C PHE A 62 11.38 -7.49 -8.57
N ILE A 63 11.39 -7.44 -9.91
CA ILE A 63 11.09 -8.58 -10.78
C ILE A 63 12.22 -9.62 -10.73
N GLN A 64 13.45 -9.17 -10.46
CA GLN A 64 14.60 -10.07 -10.36
C GLN A 64 14.59 -10.80 -9.01
N SER A 65 14.73 -12.12 -9.06
CA SER A 65 14.76 -12.94 -7.86
C SER A 65 16.08 -12.77 -7.10
N LEU A 66 16.01 -12.84 -5.78
CA LEU A 66 17.18 -12.92 -4.90
C LEU A 66 17.49 -14.40 -4.58
N PRO A 67 18.77 -14.77 -4.39
CA PRO A 67 19.13 -16.11 -3.93
C PRO A 67 18.51 -16.43 -2.57
N LEU A 68 17.93 -17.63 -2.42
CA LEU A 68 17.33 -18.07 -1.15
C LEU A 68 18.34 -18.13 0.00
N SER A 69 19.64 -18.27 -0.31
CA SER A 69 20.71 -18.21 0.69
C SER A 69 20.75 -16.87 1.43
N TYR A 70 20.31 -15.77 0.82
CA TYR A 70 20.24 -14.47 1.49
C TYR A 70 19.17 -14.44 2.57
N LEU A 71 18.02 -15.09 2.34
CA LEU A 71 16.96 -15.21 3.33
C LEU A 71 17.48 -15.90 4.60
N ASN A 72 18.17 -17.03 4.45
CA ASN A 72 18.74 -17.76 5.59
C ASN A 72 19.79 -16.95 6.35
N ARG A 73 20.60 -16.14 5.63
CA ARG A 73 21.57 -15.25 6.27
C ARG A 73 20.88 -14.13 7.05
N ILE A 74 19.81 -13.54 6.51
CA ILE A 74 19.03 -12.48 7.17
C ILE A 74 18.37 -13.00 8.44
N ARG A 75 17.80 -14.23 8.41
CA ARG A 75 17.21 -14.87 9.59
C ARG A 75 18.21 -15.05 10.75
N GLY A 76 19.50 -15.13 10.46
CA GLY A 76 20.56 -15.24 11.47
C GLY A 76 21.13 -13.92 11.99
N VAL A 77 20.65 -12.77 11.48
CA VAL A 77 21.11 -11.45 11.95
C VAL A 77 20.46 -11.13 13.29
N GLU A 78 21.27 -10.68 14.25
CA GLU A 78 20.78 -10.26 15.57
C GLU A 78 19.73 -9.14 15.44
N GLY A 79 18.62 -9.28 16.16
CA GLY A 79 17.49 -8.35 16.11
C GLY A 79 16.43 -8.64 15.04
N VAL A 80 16.69 -9.56 14.11
CA VAL A 80 15.66 -10.01 13.15
C VAL A 80 14.72 -11.00 13.82
N ARG A 81 13.45 -10.62 13.99
CA ARG A 81 12.42 -11.51 14.56
C ARG A 81 11.98 -12.60 13.59
N ALA A 82 11.69 -12.22 12.35
CA ALA A 82 11.25 -13.10 11.28
C ALA A 82 11.70 -12.53 9.93
N ALA A 83 11.88 -13.39 8.94
CA ALA A 83 12.16 -12.96 7.57
C ALA A 83 11.53 -13.95 6.59
N GLY A 84 10.93 -13.42 5.53
CA GLY A 84 10.25 -14.20 4.48
C GLY A 84 10.56 -13.73 3.09
N SER A 85 10.23 -14.57 2.12
CA SER A 85 10.35 -14.25 0.70
C SER A 85 8.99 -13.86 0.15
N SER A 86 9.03 -12.92 -0.79
CA SER A 86 7.91 -12.57 -1.64
C SER A 86 8.43 -12.40 -3.05
N SER A 87 7.78 -13.04 -4.01
CA SER A 87 8.15 -12.99 -5.42
C SER A 87 7.02 -12.34 -6.20
N TRP A 88 7.36 -11.32 -6.98
CA TRP A 88 6.40 -10.69 -7.88
C TRP A 88 5.99 -11.67 -8.97
N PHE A 89 4.72 -12.08 -8.93
CA PHE A 89 4.15 -13.01 -9.88
C PHE A 89 3.66 -12.30 -11.14
N GLY A 90 3.11 -11.10 -10.97
CA GLY A 90 2.37 -10.38 -12.00
C GLY A 90 1.07 -11.11 -12.36
N GLY A 91 -0.04 -10.40 -12.36
CA GLY A 91 -1.33 -11.01 -12.71
C GLY A 91 -2.11 -10.13 -13.66
N ILE A 92 -2.82 -10.76 -14.58
CA ILE A 92 -3.81 -10.13 -15.45
C ILE A 92 -5.09 -10.93 -15.31
N TYR A 93 -6.19 -10.24 -15.00
CA TYR A 93 -7.50 -10.85 -14.89
C TYR A 93 -8.39 -10.49 -16.08
N GLN A 94 -8.72 -11.48 -16.90
CA GLN A 94 -9.51 -11.35 -18.14
C GLN A 94 -8.83 -10.47 -19.21
N GLU A 95 -8.76 -9.16 -19.01
CA GLU A 95 -8.27 -8.17 -19.97
C GLU A 95 -6.95 -7.53 -19.49
N ASP A 96 -6.06 -7.13 -20.41
CA ASP A 96 -4.74 -6.57 -20.08
C ASP A 96 -4.75 -5.32 -19.19
N ARG A 97 -5.86 -4.56 -19.23
CA ARG A 97 -6.07 -3.39 -18.37
C ARG A 97 -6.31 -3.75 -16.89
N ASN A 98 -6.70 -4.99 -16.61
CA ASN A 98 -6.96 -5.48 -15.26
C ASN A 98 -5.69 -6.14 -14.70
N GLN A 99 -4.67 -5.32 -14.49
CA GLN A 99 -3.44 -5.76 -13.84
C GLN A 99 -3.68 -5.96 -12.33
N LEU A 100 -3.21 -7.10 -11.85
CA LEU A 100 -3.26 -7.51 -10.46
C LEU A 100 -1.85 -7.53 -9.88
N ALA A 101 -1.72 -6.99 -8.67
CA ALA A 101 -0.52 -7.12 -7.88
C ALA A 101 -0.50 -8.47 -7.16
N VAL A 102 -0.01 -9.50 -7.85
CA VAL A 102 0.05 -10.87 -7.31
C VAL A 102 1.47 -11.16 -6.84
N PHE A 103 1.57 -11.67 -5.61
CA PHE A 103 2.82 -12.06 -5.00
C PHE A 103 2.73 -13.51 -4.53
N ALA A 104 3.76 -14.30 -4.85
CA ALA A 104 3.94 -15.62 -4.27
C ALA A 104 4.78 -15.49 -2.99
N THR A 105 4.33 -16.08 -1.89
CA THR A 105 4.99 -15.99 -0.58
C THR A 105 4.90 -17.32 0.17
N GLU A 106 5.62 -17.41 1.29
CA GLU A 106 5.58 -18.54 2.21
C GLU A 106 4.39 -18.36 3.16
N PRO A 107 3.34 -19.21 3.12
CA PRO A 107 2.09 -18.93 3.80
C PRO A 107 2.21 -18.77 5.33
N GLU A 108 2.94 -19.69 5.96
CA GLU A 108 3.11 -19.73 7.42
C GLU A 108 3.80 -18.46 7.94
N ASN A 109 4.86 -18.05 7.25
CA ASN A 109 5.69 -16.91 7.60
C ASN A 109 5.03 -15.56 7.27
N PHE A 110 4.09 -15.54 6.32
CA PHE A 110 3.43 -14.30 5.89
C PHE A 110 2.69 -13.61 7.05
N PHE A 111 1.95 -14.36 7.88
CA PHE A 111 1.21 -13.79 9.00
C PHE A 111 2.08 -13.44 10.21
N GLU A 112 3.28 -14.02 10.32
CA GLU A 112 4.28 -13.56 11.31
C GLU A 112 4.85 -12.19 10.94
N LEU A 113 4.99 -11.92 9.63
CA LEU A 113 5.55 -10.67 9.10
C LEU A 113 4.51 -9.56 8.96
N TYR A 114 3.25 -9.91 8.69
CA TYR A 114 2.15 -8.98 8.45
C TYR A 114 1.03 -9.20 9.47
N THR A 115 1.29 -8.82 10.71
CA THR A 115 0.35 -8.97 11.83
C THR A 115 -0.88 -8.06 11.71
N GLU A 116 -0.81 -7.04 10.85
CA GLU A 116 -1.93 -6.16 10.53
C GLU A 116 -3.03 -6.82 9.67
N TYR A 117 -2.74 -7.96 9.03
CA TYR A 117 -3.76 -8.68 8.26
C TYR A 117 -4.55 -9.63 9.15
N ASP A 118 -5.86 -9.37 9.23
CA ASP A 118 -6.80 -10.26 9.89
C ASP A 118 -7.47 -11.19 8.86
N LEU A 119 -7.35 -12.49 9.08
CA LEU A 119 -7.99 -13.53 8.27
C LEU A 119 -8.61 -14.58 9.20
N PRO A 120 -9.90 -14.94 8.99
CA PRO A 120 -10.56 -16.02 9.71
C PRO A 120 -9.72 -17.32 9.72
N ALA A 121 -9.71 -18.02 10.85
CA ALA A 121 -8.83 -19.18 11.05
C ALA A 121 -9.10 -20.31 10.04
N ASP A 122 -10.37 -20.56 9.70
CA ASP A 122 -10.79 -21.53 8.70
C ASP A 122 -10.24 -21.21 7.29
N GLN A 123 -10.28 -19.92 6.90
CA GLN A 123 -9.74 -19.46 5.61
C GLN A 123 -8.21 -19.53 5.57
N ARG A 124 -7.56 -19.28 6.72
CA ARG A 124 -6.11 -19.39 6.87
C ARG A 124 -5.63 -20.83 6.69
N GLU A 125 -6.28 -21.76 7.37
CA GLU A 125 -6.00 -23.19 7.24
C GLU A 125 -6.25 -23.69 5.81
N ALA A 126 -7.33 -23.22 5.16
CA ALA A 126 -7.59 -23.53 3.76
C ALA A 126 -6.48 -23.00 2.83
N TRP A 127 -5.95 -21.81 3.12
CA TRP A 127 -4.84 -21.24 2.36
C TRP A 127 -3.54 -22.05 2.54
N PHE A 128 -3.27 -22.53 3.75
CA PHE A 128 -2.09 -23.37 4.03
C PHE A 128 -2.19 -24.75 3.38
N ALA A 129 -3.39 -25.32 3.29
CA ALA A 129 -3.62 -26.65 2.76
C ALA A 129 -3.50 -26.75 1.23
N ASP A 130 -3.76 -25.66 0.48
CA ASP A 130 -3.78 -25.67 -0.98
C ASP A 130 -2.78 -24.68 -1.59
N ARG A 131 -1.82 -25.19 -2.36
CA ARG A 131 -0.82 -24.38 -3.06
C ARG A 131 -1.38 -23.49 -4.17
N ALA A 132 -2.58 -23.79 -4.67
CA ALA A 132 -3.24 -22.99 -5.71
C ALA A 132 -4.15 -21.90 -5.11
N SER A 133 -4.32 -21.87 -3.79
CA SER A 133 -5.17 -20.89 -3.14
C SER A 133 -4.46 -19.53 -3.01
N ALA A 134 -5.26 -18.47 -2.97
CA ALA A 134 -4.77 -17.10 -2.88
C ALA A 134 -5.64 -16.28 -1.92
N ILE A 135 -5.00 -15.37 -1.18
CA ILE A 135 -5.69 -14.35 -0.39
C ILE A 135 -5.86 -13.11 -1.27
N VAL A 136 -7.08 -12.58 -1.28
CA VAL A 136 -7.43 -11.37 -2.04
C VAL A 136 -7.82 -10.25 -1.08
N GLY A 137 -7.24 -9.07 -1.30
CA GLY A 137 -7.62 -7.87 -0.54
C GLY A 137 -9.07 -7.44 -0.80
N PHE A 138 -9.72 -6.91 0.24
CA PHE A 138 -11.15 -6.55 0.24
C PHE A 138 -11.57 -5.71 -0.98
N GLY A 139 -10.86 -4.62 -1.28
CA GLY A 139 -11.22 -3.74 -2.41
C GLY A 139 -11.12 -4.42 -3.78
N LEU A 140 -10.25 -5.42 -3.94
CA LEU A 140 -10.14 -6.19 -5.17
C LEU A 140 -11.29 -7.19 -5.29
N ALA A 141 -11.64 -7.85 -4.19
CA ALA A 141 -12.78 -8.76 -4.12
C ALA A 141 -14.10 -8.03 -4.41
N GLU A 142 -14.31 -6.84 -3.85
CA GLU A 142 -15.50 -6.01 -4.16
C GLU A 142 -15.53 -5.58 -5.62
N LYS A 143 -14.41 -5.07 -6.15
CA LYS A 143 -14.31 -4.60 -7.54
C LYS A 143 -14.74 -5.66 -8.55
N PHE A 144 -14.33 -6.90 -8.35
CA PHE A 144 -14.60 -8.01 -9.26
C PHE A 144 -15.74 -8.94 -8.78
N GLY A 145 -16.38 -8.62 -7.65
CA GLY A 145 -17.46 -9.42 -7.08
C GLY A 145 -17.05 -10.83 -6.68
N TRP A 146 -15.79 -11.04 -6.32
CA TRP A 146 -15.28 -12.37 -5.97
C TRP A 146 -15.73 -12.83 -4.59
N LYS A 147 -15.87 -14.14 -4.44
CA LYS A 147 -16.28 -14.80 -3.19
C LYS A 147 -15.23 -15.81 -2.74
N VAL A 148 -15.19 -16.07 -1.44
CA VAL A 148 -14.34 -17.13 -0.87
C VAL A 148 -14.73 -18.48 -1.50
N GLY A 149 -13.72 -19.26 -1.90
CA GLY A 149 -13.90 -20.55 -2.58
C GLY A 149 -14.08 -20.45 -4.10
N GLN A 150 -14.12 -19.24 -4.67
CA GLN A 150 -14.18 -19.07 -6.12
C GLN A 150 -12.80 -19.32 -6.77
N ILE A 151 -12.81 -20.01 -7.92
CA ILE A 151 -11.62 -20.15 -8.76
C ILE A 151 -11.46 -18.89 -9.61
N ILE A 152 -10.31 -18.24 -9.49
CA ILE A 152 -9.98 -17.00 -10.20
C ILE A 152 -8.78 -17.29 -11.12
N PRO A 153 -8.98 -17.46 -12.43
CA PRO A 153 -7.87 -17.69 -13.35
C PRO A 153 -7.04 -16.41 -13.48
N VAL A 154 -5.76 -16.50 -13.18
CA VAL A 154 -4.83 -15.36 -13.27
C VAL A 154 -3.78 -15.64 -14.33
N ARG A 155 -3.70 -14.78 -15.34
CA ARG A 155 -2.66 -14.89 -16.35
C ARG A 155 -1.40 -14.18 -15.88
N SER A 156 -0.27 -14.88 -15.84
CA SER A 156 1.04 -14.26 -15.58
C SER A 156 1.72 -13.90 -16.90
N ASN A 157 2.43 -12.78 -16.89
CA ASN A 157 3.35 -12.38 -17.97
C ASN A 157 4.82 -12.74 -17.65
N ILE A 158 5.08 -13.36 -16.49
CA ILE A 158 6.42 -13.70 -15.99
C ILE A 158 6.61 -15.21 -15.92
N PHE A 159 5.60 -15.93 -15.43
CA PHE A 159 5.68 -17.37 -15.19
C PHE A 159 4.81 -18.14 -16.18
N THR A 160 5.42 -19.15 -16.80
CA THR A 160 4.75 -20.10 -17.70
C THR A 160 4.68 -21.47 -17.04
N LYS A 161 3.54 -22.15 -17.18
CA LYS A 161 3.37 -23.55 -16.80
C LYS A 161 4.20 -24.45 -17.71
N LYS A 162 4.42 -25.70 -17.28
CA LYS A 162 5.24 -26.68 -18.02
C LYS A 162 4.70 -27.02 -19.40
N ASP A 163 3.39 -26.86 -19.59
CA ASP A 163 2.66 -27.08 -20.85
C ASP A 163 2.74 -25.87 -21.81
N GLY A 164 3.41 -24.79 -21.41
CA GLY A 164 3.50 -23.55 -22.19
C GLY A 164 2.33 -22.58 -21.96
N GLY A 165 1.33 -22.96 -21.16
CA GLY A 165 0.24 -22.08 -20.76
C GLY A 165 0.72 -21.04 -19.73
N ASN A 166 0.05 -19.91 -19.65
CA ASN A 166 0.39 -18.84 -18.70
C ASN A 166 -0.79 -18.41 -17.82
N VAL A 167 -1.91 -19.11 -17.91
CA VAL A 167 -3.06 -18.96 -17.01
C VAL A 167 -2.88 -19.92 -15.86
N TRP A 168 -2.79 -19.38 -14.65
CA TRP A 168 -2.59 -20.11 -13.41
C TRP A 168 -3.92 -20.46 -12.77
#